data_AF-A0A6J2Q3M9-F1
#
_entry.id   AF-A0A6J2Q3M9-F1
#
_cell.length_a   1.000
_cell.length_b   1.000
_cell.length_c   1.000
_cell.angle_alpha   90.00
_cell.angle_beta   90.00
_cell.angle_gamma   90.00
#
_symmetry.space_group_name_H-M   'P 1'
#
loop_
_entity.id
_entity.type
_entity.pdbx_description
1 polymer ?
#
loop_
_entity_poly.entity_id
_entity_poly.type
_entity_poly.pdbx_seq_one_letter_code
_entity_poly.pdbx_strand_id
1 'polypeptide(L)'
;MKADSSMAAILWAMGVSLLMHSCLCSVEQTDRGCMKWTPKGANVCCEACYPGHRLVKECGLDPKDLCTPCEPGMFTVNPKHYRCDTCSQCVGAQVYMKPCTATTDTQCGCKEGLTCGDARCSFCVKTCNKGQEPAEKRSCRTCPDGTFNGQSHQMCKPWSTKCPNPDQKIVSTGDAFTDIRCENVSIGAASRPEKPDPTAAAWPLFMGLSVVLIAFGIIILTIIFSIQAKKKKMCIVAKNIWLKRKEDEKEPIPQTLIIRTPTDDPRTLIAVECSFHEAQQEQGSSSLDSRDSSEQLIA
;
A
#
# COMPACT_ATOMS: atom_id res chain seq x y z
N MET A 1 46.05 -10.92 20.82
CA MET A 1 45.15 -10.17 19.91
C MET A 1 44.53 -11.23 19.00
N LYS A 2 43.39 -11.87 19.29
CA LYS A 2 42.03 -11.40 19.62
C LYS A 2 41.33 -10.66 18.47
N ALA A 3 41.50 -11.17 17.26
CA ALA A 3 40.43 -11.26 16.27
C ALA A 3 40.16 -12.77 16.06
N ASP A 4 39.00 -13.13 15.53
CA ASP A 4 38.69 -14.42 14.83
C ASP A 4 37.37 -15.05 15.29
N SER A 5 37.00 -14.92 16.57
CA SER A 5 35.71 -15.45 17.05
C SER A 5 34.51 -14.55 16.64
N SER A 6 34.74 -13.23 16.51
CA SER A 6 33.68 -12.28 16.16
C SER A 6 33.30 -12.28 14.68
N MET A 7 34.25 -12.49 13.75
CA MET A 7 33.94 -12.57 12.31
C MET A 7 33.16 -13.84 11.97
N ALA A 8 33.53 -14.98 12.58
CA ALA A 8 32.81 -16.23 12.40
C ALA A 8 31.36 -16.10 12.91
N ALA A 9 31.15 -15.52 14.09
CA ALA A 9 29.82 -15.29 14.64
C ALA A 9 28.94 -14.37 13.75
N ILE A 10 29.54 -13.35 13.14
CA ILE A 10 28.84 -12.44 12.22
C ILE A 10 28.47 -13.16 10.92
N LEU A 11 29.36 -13.97 10.35
CA LEU A 11 29.08 -14.74 9.14
C LEU A 11 27.99 -15.80 9.38
N TRP A 12 28.00 -16.46 10.53
CA TRP A 12 26.93 -17.37 10.95
C TRP A 12 25.59 -16.64 11.18
N ALA A 13 25.61 -15.46 11.83
CA ALA A 13 24.41 -14.66 12.05
C ALA A 13 23.79 -14.13 10.74
N MET A 14 24.62 -13.76 9.76
CA MET A 14 24.15 -13.35 8.43
C MET A 14 23.59 -14.55 7.63
N GLY A 15 24.20 -15.74 7.74
CA GLY A 15 23.69 -16.97 7.13
C GLY A 15 22.33 -17.40 7.69
N VAL A 16 22.16 -17.36 9.01
CA VAL A 16 20.88 -17.65 9.68
C VAL A 16 19.83 -16.58 9.34
N SER A 17 20.23 -15.31 9.27
CA SER A 17 19.32 -14.21 8.90
C SER A 17 18.86 -14.28 7.44
N LEU A 18 19.68 -14.79 6.52
CA LEU A 18 19.31 -15.03 5.12
C LEU A 18 18.37 -16.24 4.97
N LEU A 19 18.57 -17.31 5.76
CA LEU A 19 17.66 -18.46 5.82
C LEU A 19 16.29 -18.09 6.43
N MET A 20 16.26 -17.11 7.36
CA MET A 20 15.02 -16.57 7.93
C MET A 20 14.30 -15.56 7.02
N HIS A 21 14.95 -15.02 5.97
CA HIS A 21 14.30 -14.19 4.94
C HIS A 21 13.76 -15.01 3.75
N SER A 22 14.14 -16.29 3.61
CA SER A 22 13.58 -17.19 2.59
C SER A 22 12.27 -17.87 3.01
N CYS A 23 11.75 -17.61 4.21
CA CYS A 23 10.42 -18.07 4.63
C CYS A 23 9.43 -16.89 4.75
N LEU A 24 9.36 -16.07 3.70
CA LEU A 24 8.07 -15.53 3.27
C LEU A 24 7.50 -16.51 2.25
N CYS A 25 7.29 -17.76 2.67
CA CYS A 25 6.14 -18.46 2.13
C CYS A 25 4.98 -17.53 2.49
N SER A 26 4.36 -16.92 1.49
CA SER A 26 2.98 -16.51 1.60
C SER A 26 2.27 -17.72 2.23
N VAL A 27 1.94 -17.63 3.51
CA VAL A 27 0.78 -18.35 3.99
C VAL A 27 -0.35 -17.63 3.25
N GLU A 28 -0.56 -18.00 1.98
CA GLU A 28 -1.90 -18.03 1.43
C GLU A 28 -2.62 -18.99 2.36
N GLN A 29 -3.16 -18.41 3.43
CA GLN A 29 -4.22 -19.02 4.18
C GLN A 29 -5.25 -19.36 3.11
N THR A 30 -5.34 -20.66 2.78
CA THR A 30 -6.24 -21.17 1.77
C THR A 30 -7.65 -21.00 2.30
N ASP A 31 -8.15 -19.78 2.26
CA ASP A 31 -9.55 -19.39 2.45
C ASP A 31 -10.32 -19.98 1.26
N ARG A 32 -10.57 -21.29 1.29
CA ARG A 32 -11.25 -22.05 0.25
C ARG A 32 -12.56 -22.60 0.79
N GLY A 33 -13.61 -22.50 -0.03
CA GLY A 33 -14.95 -23.03 0.26
C GLY A 33 -15.82 -22.14 1.13
N CYS A 34 -16.56 -22.77 2.04
CA CYS A 34 -17.40 -22.09 3.01
C CYS A 34 -16.58 -21.47 4.12
N MET A 35 -16.81 -20.19 4.39
CA MET A 35 -16.36 -19.51 5.60
C MET A 35 -17.22 -19.91 6.80
N LYS A 36 -18.53 -20.12 6.58
CA LYS A 36 -19.49 -20.53 7.61
C LYS A 36 -20.40 -21.63 7.08
N TRP A 37 -20.61 -22.67 7.86
CA TRP A 37 -21.48 -23.80 7.50
C TRP A 37 -22.11 -24.43 8.74
N THR A 38 -23.16 -25.22 8.52
CA THR A 38 -23.86 -26.00 9.55
C THR A 38 -23.97 -27.48 9.18
N PRO A 39 -23.86 -28.41 10.15
CA PRO A 39 -24.03 -29.83 9.90
C PRO A 39 -25.50 -30.16 9.59
N LYS A 40 -25.72 -31.08 8.65
CA LYS A 40 -27.03 -31.61 8.25
C LYS A 40 -26.92 -33.10 7.94
N GLY A 41 -27.03 -33.92 8.99
CA GLY A 41 -26.81 -35.37 8.90
C GLY A 41 -25.36 -35.68 8.57
N ALA A 42 -25.12 -36.49 7.54
CA ALA A 42 -23.79 -36.81 7.04
C ALA A 42 -23.16 -35.69 6.19
N ASN A 43 -23.92 -34.64 5.85
CA ASN A 43 -23.48 -33.52 5.03
C ASN A 43 -23.29 -32.26 5.88
N VAL A 44 -22.65 -31.25 5.30
CA VAL A 44 -22.66 -29.87 5.76
C VAL A 44 -23.39 -28.99 4.75
N CYS A 45 -23.99 -27.91 5.23
CA CYS A 45 -24.64 -26.88 4.42
C CYS A 45 -23.95 -25.53 4.60
N CYS A 46 -23.58 -24.91 3.48
CA CYS A 46 -22.90 -23.63 3.45
C CYS A 46 -23.84 -22.48 3.82
N GLU A 47 -23.45 -21.70 4.82
CA GLU A 47 -24.14 -20.47 5.19
C GLU A 47 -23.50 -19.24 4.55
N ALA A 48 -22.18 -19.26 4.38
CA ALA A 48 -21.45 -18.20 3.71
C ALA A 48 -20.16 -18.74 3.09
N CYS A 49 -19.94 -18.43 1.82
CA CYS A 49 -18.65 -18.57 1.17
C CYS A 49 -17.69 -17.48 1.65
N TYR A 50 -16.39 -17.73 1.52
CA TYR A 50 -15.38 -16.68 1.69
C TYR A 50 -15.64 -15.52 0.71
N PRO A 51 -15.30 -14.27 1.07
CA PRO A 51 -15.41 -13.14 0.16
C PRO A 51 -14.68 -13.42 -1.17
N GLY A 52 -15.35 -13.15 -2.29
CA GLY A 52 -14.81 -13.43 -3.62
C GLY A 52 -14.92 -14.88 -4.05
N HIS A 53 -15.69 -15.69 -3.32
CA HIS A 53 -16.05 -17.04 -3.71
C HIS A 53 -17.55 -17.13 -3.98
N ARG A 54 -17.92 -17.80 -5.07
CA ARG A 54 -19.30 -18.12 -5.40
C ARG A 54 -19.68 -19.50 -4.85
N LEU A 55 -20.94 -19.63 -4.48
CA LEU A 55 -21.54 -20.89 -4.09
C LEU A 55 -21.71 -21.79 -5.31
N VAL A 56 -21.26 -23.04 -5.21
CA VAL A 56 -21.46 -24.08 -6.22
C VAL A 56 -22.67 -24.93 -5.86
N LYS A 57 -22.79 -25.29 -4.58
CA LYS A 57 -23.87 -26.12 -4.05
C LYS A 57 -24.14 -25.77 -2.60
N GLU A 58 -25.41 -25.78 -2.17
CA GLU A 58 -25.76 -25.43 -0.80
C GLU A 58 -25.25 -26.42 0.23
N CYS A 59 -25.28 -27.73 -0.06
CA CYS A 59 -24.85 -28.76 0.88
C CYS A 59 -24.08 -29.88 0.17
N GLY A 60 -23.15 -30.49 0.91
CA GLY A 60 -22.33 -31.62 0.46
C GLY A 60 -21.48 -32.17 1.59
N LEU A 61 -20.53 -33.05 1.27
CA LEU A 61 -19.71 -33.73 2.26
C LEU A 61 -18.63 -32.82 2.85
N ASP A 62 -17.90 -32.10 1.99
CA ASP A 62 -16.81 -31.21 2.38
C ASP A 62 -17.23 -29.73 2.18
N PRO A 63 -17.18 -28.87 3.21
CA PRO A 63 -17.43 -27.44 3.06
C PRO A 63 -16.47 -26.73 2.08
N LYS A 64 -15.29 -27.29 1.80
CA LYS A 64 -14.31 -26.73 0.87
C LYS A 64 -14.78 -26.75 -0.58
N ASP A 65 -15.57 -27.75 -0.96
CA ASP A 65 -16.02 -27.97 -2.34
C ASP A 65 -17.33 -27.23 -2.67
N LEU A 66 -17.98 -26.66 -1.65
CA LEU A 66 -19.26 -25.98 -1.81
C LEU A 66 -19.12 -24.56 -2.36
N CYS A 67 -17.93 -23.96 -2.30
CA CYS A 67 -17.67 -22.66 -2.90
C CYS A 67 -16.36 -22.64 -3.68
N THR A 68 -16.33 -21.86 -4.76
CA THR A 68 -15.15 -21.70 -5.61
C THR A 68 -14.81 -20.22 -5.78
N PRO A 69 -13.52 -19.86 -5.87
CA PRO A 69 -13.11 -18.48 -6.08
C PRO A 69 -13.64 -17.95 -7.42
N CYS A 70 -13.85 -16.64 -7.50
CA CYS A 70 -14.17 -15.97 -8.76
C CYS A 70 -12.97 -16.02 -9.72
N GLU A 71 -13.28 -16.13 -11.01
CA GLU A 71 -12.27 -16.04 -12.06
C GLU A 71 -11.70 -14.62 -12.17
N PRO A 72 -10.48 -14.44 -12.69
CA PRO A 72 -9.92 -13.12 -12.95
C PRO A 72 -10.87 -12.25 -13.80
N GLY A 73 -11.10 -11.01 -13.37
CA GLY A 73 -12.07 -10.12 -14.03
C GLY A 73 -13.53 -10.34 -13.58
N MET A 74 -13.75 -11.10 -12.52
CA MET A 74 -15.04 -11.25 -11.86
C MET A 74 -14.94 -11.03 -10.35
N PHE A 75 -16.05 -10.67 -9.72
CA PHE A 75 -16.12 -10.42 -8.28
C PHE A 75 -17.45 -10.90 -7.68
N THR A 76 -17.50 -11.09 -6.36
CA THR A 76 -18.76 -11.21 -5.63
C THR A 76 -18.59 -10.69 -4.20
N VAL A 77 -19.58 -9.91 -3.76
CA VAL A 77 -19.71 -9.47 -2.36
C VAL A 77 -20.72 -10.30 -1.59
N ASN A 78 -21.56 -11.08 -2.29
CA ASN A 78 -22.65 -11.80 -1.67
C ASN A 78 -22.20 -13.23 -1.30
N PRO A 79 -22.24 -13.59 -0.01
CA PRO A 79 -21.70 -14.85 0.49
C PRO A 79 -22.45 -16.11 0.03
N LYS A 80 -23.65 -15.98 -0.55
CA LYS A 80 -24.45 -17.11 -1.07
C LYS A 80 -24.70 -17.04 -2.58
N HIS A 81 -24.00 -16.17 -3.29
CA HIS A 81 -24.26 -15.99 -4.72
C HIS A 81 -23.68 -17.14 -5.54
N TYR A 82 -24.47 -17.67 -6.48
CA TYR A 82 -24.05 -18.81 -7.32
C TYR A 82 -23.14 -18.41 -8.50
N ARG A 83 -23.01 -17.11 -8.74
CA ARG A 83 -22.24 -16.54 -9.85
C ARG A 83 -21.33 -15.44 -9.34
N CYS A 84 -20.26 -15.17 -10.06
CA CYS A 84 -19.52 -13.94 -9.89
C CYS A 84 -20.03 -12.93 -10.92
N ASP A 85 -20.04 -11.67 -10.56
CA ASP A 85 -20.37 -10.57 -11.45
C ASP A 85 -19.13 -10.17 -12.23
N THR A 86 -19.28 -9.85 -13.51
CA THR A 86 -18.17 -9.35 -14.33
C THR A 86 -17.79 -7.95 -13.87
N CYS A 87 -16.49 -7.67 -13.75
CA CYS A 87 -16.02 -6.35 -13.37
C CYS A 87 -16.47 -5.29 -14.38
N SER A 88 -16.96 -4.16 -13.86
CA SER A 88 -17.35 -3.00 -14.65
C SER A 88 -16.15 -2.39 -15.37
N GLN A 89 -16.41 -1.81 -16.54
CA GLN A 89 -15.41 -1.01 -17.27
C GLN A 89 -15.77 0.47 -17.14
N CYS A 90 -14.78 1.30 -16.87
CA CYS A 90 -14.98 2.75 -16.83
C CYS A 90 -15.00 3.30 -18.27
N VAL A 91 -16.15 3.79 -18.73
CA VAL A 91 -16.37 4.21 -20.11
C VAL A 91 -16.82 5.68 -20.20
N GLY A 92 -16.58 6.30 -21.37
CA GLY A 92 -17.05 7.65 -21.68
C GLY A 92 -16.44 8.75 -20.79
N ALA A 93 -17.25 9.28 -19.88
CA ALA A 93 -16.86 10.36 -18.96
C ALA A 93 -16.28 9.87 -17.63
N GLN A 94 -16.29 8.55 -17.41
CA GLN A 94 -15.70 7.93 -16.23
C GLN A 94 -14.16 7.86 -16.35
N VAL A 95 -13.50 7.79 -15.20
CA VAL A 95 -12.06 7.60 -15.07
C VAL A 95 -11.83 6.38 -14.18
N TYR A 96 -10.89 5.52 -14.57
CA TYR A 96 -10.48 4.38 -13.77
C TYR A 96 -9.76 4.84 -12.50
N MET A 97 -10.25 4.42 -11.33
CA MET A 97 -9.69 4.80 -10.04
C MET A 97 -8.99 3.64 -9.34
N LYS A 98 -9.62 2.46 -9.27
CA LYS A 98 -9.05 1.26 -8.64
C LYS A 98 -9.38 -0.01 -9.39
N PRO A 99 -8.48 -1.02 -9.36
CA PRO A 99 -8.73 -2.31 -9.98
C PRO A 99 -9.89 -3.03 -9.34
N CYS A 100 -10.55 -3.85 -10.16
CA CYS A 100 -11.41 -4.90 -9.67
C CYS A 100 -10.60 -5.96 -8.91
N THR A 101 -11.20 -6.55 -7.89
CA THR A 101 -10.67 -7.69 -7.15
C THR A 101 -11.77 -8.73 -7.02
N ALA A 102 -11.48 -9.94 -6.56
CA ALA A 102 -12.52 -10.95 -6.35
C ALA A 102 -13.65 -10.48 -5.40
N THR A 103 -13.39 -9.50 -4.54
CA THR A 103 -14.35 -8.99 -3.54
C THR A 103 -14.91 -7.61 -3.85
N THR A 104 -14.38 -6.91 -4.86
CA THR A 104 -14.79 -5.54 -5.16
C THR A 104 -14.81 -5.28 -6.65
N ASP A 105 -15.88 -4.66 -7.14
CA ASP A 105 -15.95 -4.18 -8.51
C ASP A 105 -14.84 -3.16 -8.83
N THR A 106 -14.57 -2.94 -10.12
CA THR A 106 -13.79 -1.81 -10.61
C THR A 106 -14.35 -0.51 -10.05
N GLN A 107 -13.51 0.31 -9.42
CA GLN A 107 -13.95 1.63 -8.97
C GLN A 107 -13.71 2.64 -10.08
N CYS A 108 -14.81 3.24 -10.54
CA CYS A 108 -14.79 4.36 -11.46
C CYS A 108 -15.06 5.67 -10.72
N GLY A 109 -14.45 6.74 -11.20
CA GLY A 109 -14.79 8.12 -10.84
C GLY A 109 -15.18 8.90 -12.10
N CYS A 110 -15.31 10.22 -11.98
CA CYS A 110 -15.65 11.10 -13.09
C CYS A 110 -14.50 12.02 -13.44
N LYS A 111 -14.42 12.42 -14.73
CA LYS A 111 -13.50 13.46 -15.18
C LYS A 111 -13.74 14.78 -14.45
N GLU A 112 -12.74 15.66 -14.47
CA GLU A 112 -12.82 16.98 -13.85
C GLU A 112 -14.05 17.78 -14.35
N GLY A 113 -14.71 18.49 -13.43
CA GLY A 113 -15.95 19.22 -13.71
C GLY A 113 -17.23 18.37 -13.69
N LEU A 114 -17.10 17.06 -13.49
CA LEU A 114 -18.21 16.12 -13.33
C LEU A 114 -18.18 15.46 -11.95
N THR A 115 -19.30 14.90 -11.54
CA THR A 115 -19.46 14.16 -10.29
C THR A 115 -20.31 12.92 -10.52
N CYS A 116 -20.21 11.95 -9.61
CA CYS A 116 -20.96 10.70 -9.69
C CYS A 116 -22.46 10.96 -9.53
N GLY A 117 -23.26 10.43 -10.45
CA GLY A 117 -24.72 10.55 -10.40
C GLY A 117 -25.40 9.55 -9.45
N ASP A 118 -24.67 8.53 -9.01
CA ASP A 118 -25.09 7.55 -8.01
C ASP A 118 -23.91 7.09 -7.14
N ALA A 119 -24.19 6.29 -6.11
CA ALA A 119 -23.18 5.80 -5.18
C ALA A 119 -22.13 4.87 -5.83
N ARG A 120 -22.47 4.21 -6.94
CA ARG A 120 -21.56 3.32 -7.69
C ARG A 120 -20.79 4.06 -8.79
N CYS A 121 -21.03 5.36 -8.95
CA CYS A 121 -20.52 6.18 -10.05
C CYS A 121 -20.80 5.57 -11.44
N SER A 122 -21.96 4.95 -11.66
CA SER A 122 -22.32 4.27 -12.91
C SER A 122 -22.48 5.24 -14.09
N PHE A 123 -22.76 6.51 -13.79
CA PHE A 123 -22.73 7.61 -14.76
C PHE A 123 -22.27 8.91 -14.11
N CYS A 124 -21.74 9.81 -14.94
CA CYS A 124 -21.28 11.12 -14.51
C CYS A 124 -22.29 12.21 -14.89
N VAL A 125 -22.47 13.17 -13.98
CA VAL A 125 -23.31 14.36 -14.18
C VAL A 125 -22.48 15.61 -14.02
N LYS A 126 -22.97 16.73 -14.58
CA LYS A 126 -22.31 18.03 -14.41
C LYS A 126 -22.30 18.42 -12.93
N THR A 127 -21.15 18.81 -12.42
CA THR A 127 -21.06 19.41 -11.08
C THR A 127 -21.72 20.78 -11.12
N CYS A 128 -22.70 21.00 -10.22
CA CYS A 128 -23.39 22.29 -10.16
C CYS A 128 -22.59 23.26 -9.32
N ASN A 129 -22.56 24.52 -9.74
CA ASN A 129 -21.85 25.56 -9.03
C ASN A 129 -22.60 25.97 -7.75
N LYS A 130 -21.96 26.80 -6.93
CA LYS A 130 -22.67 27.53 -5.87
C LYS A 130 -23.82 28.33 -6.49
N GLY A 131 -24.90 28.47 -5.74
CA GLY A 131 -26.15 29.06 -6.20
C GLY A 131 -26.91 28.26 -7.24
N GLN A 132 -26.50 27.01 -7.48
CA GLN A 132 -27.22 26.08 -8.34
C GLN A 132 -27.50 24.76 -7.61
N GLU A 133 -28.55 24.08 -8.06
CA GLU A 133 -28.87 22.71 -7.65
C GLU A 133 -29.05 21.79 -8.86
N PRO A 134 -28.86 20.48 -8.68
CA PRO A 134 -29.22 19.50 -9.69
C PRO A 134 -30.71 19.57 -10.05
N ALA A 135 -30.98 19.58 -11.35
CA ALA A 135 -32.31 19.63 -11.92
C ALA A 135 -32.57 18.39 -12.80
N GLU A 136 -33.74 18.37 -13.43
CA GLU A 136 -34.10 17.32 -14.38
C GLU A 136 -33.05 17.17 -15.50
N LYS A 137 -32.99 15.98 -16.09
CA LYS A 137 -32.09 15.65 -17.21
C LYS A 137 -30.60 15.90 -16.91
N ARG A 138 -30.17 15.70 -15.66
CA ARG A 138 -28.77 15.84 -15.22
C ARG A 138 -28.20 17.25 -15.45
N SER A 139 -29.07 18.26 -15.44
CA SER A 139 -28.71 19.66 -15.60
C SER A 139 -28.58 20.37 -14.25
N CYS A 140 -28.15 21.62 -14.27
CA CYS A 140 -28.10 22.48 -13.08
C CYS A 140 -29.03 23.66 -13.31
N ARG A 141 -29.83 24.02 -12.31
CA ARG A 141 -30.65 25.24 -12.30
C ARG A 141 -30.21 26.14 -11.17
N THR A 142 -30.40 27.46 -11.33
CA THR A 142 -30.19 28.42 -10.25
C THR A 142 -31.18 28.18 -9.12
N CYS A 143 -30.77 28.42 -7.88
CA CYS A 143 -31.67 28.33 -6.74
C CYS A 143 -32.89 29.24 -6.93
N PRO A 144 -34.12 28.75 -6.71
CA PRO A 144 -35.30 29.58 -6.75
C PRO A 144 -35.28 30.61 -5.61
N ASP A 145 -35.99 31.73 -5.80
CA ASP A 145 -36.11 32.77 -4.79
C ASP A 145 -36.60 32.22 -3.45
N GLY A 146 -36.01 32.69 -2.36
CA GLY A 146 -36.26 32.14 -1.03
C GLY A 146 -35.33 30.98 -0.65
N THR A 147 -34.42 30.57 -1.53
CA THR A 147 -33.47 29.48 -1.27
C THR A 147 -32.04 29.83 -1.69
N PHE A 148 -31.07 29.13 -1.12
CA PHE A 148 -29.65 29.29 -1.43
C PHE A 148 -28.90 27.96 -1.45
N ASN A 149 -27.77 27.94 -2.13
CA ASN A 149 -26.78 26.87 -2.02
C ASN A 149 -25.36 27.44 -1.98
N GLY A 150 -24.75 27.45 -0.79
CA GLY A 150 -23.37 27.92 -0.59
C GLY A 150 -22.26 26.94 -1.00
N GLN A 151 -22.62 25.73 -1.43
CA GLN A 151 -21.67 24.66 -1.78
C GLN A 151 -21.90 24.16 -3.21
N SER A 152 -20.92 23.45 -3.78
CA SER A 152 -21.08 22.84 -5.09
C SER A 152 -21.95 21.59 -5.02
N HIS A 153 -22.85 21.43 -6.00
CA HIS A 153 -23.62 20.21 -6.25
C HIS A 153 -24.41 19.71 -5.01
N GLN A 154 -25.03 20.65 -4.29
CA GLN A 154 -25.99 20.38 -3.22
C GLN A 154 -27.39 20.84 -3.66
N MET A 155 -28.41 20.42 -2.92
CA MET A 155 -29.76 20.97 -3.09
C MET A 155 -29.84 22.37 -2.47
N CYS A 156 -30.64 23.25 -3.08
CA CYS A 156 -30.91 24.55 -2.49
C CYS A 156 -31.71 24.38 -1.20
N LYS A 157 -31.36 25.15 -0.18
CA LYS A 157 -32.00 25.16 1.13
C LYS A 157 -32.75 26.48 1.31
N PRO A 158 -33.89 26.49 2.02
CA PRO A 158 -34.57 27.74 2.33
C PRO A 158 -33.64 28.71 3.07
N TRP A 159 -33.79 30.01 2.81
CA TRP A 159 -33.16 31.03 3.64
C TRP A 159 -33.64 30.92 5.08
N SER A 160 -32.75 31.19 6.03
CA SER A 160 -33.12 31.28 7.44
C SER A 160 -34.08 32.45 7.65
N THR A 161 -35.04 32.26 8.56
CA THR A 161 -36.03 33.30 8.88
C THR A 161 -35.61 34.19 10.05
N LYS A 162 -34.54 33.82 10.78
CA LYS A 162 -34.05 34.49 11.98
C LYS A 162 -32.55 34.36 12.06
N CYS A 163 -31.90 35.35 12.69
CA CYS A 163 -30.48 35.27 12.98
C CYS A 163 -30.18 34.18 14.03
N PRO A 164 -28.99 33.57 14.00
CA PRO A 164 -28.60 32.56 14.98
C PRO A 164 -28.61 33.09 16.42
N ASN A 165 -28.26 34.37 16.61
CA ASN A 165 -28.23 35.03 17.91
C ASN A 165 -29.44 35.95 18.09
N PRO A 166 -30.02 36.04 19.32
CA PRO A 166 -31.17 36.89 19.60
C PRO A 166 -30.85 38.39 19.51
N ASP A 167 -29.60 38.80 19.76
CA ASP A 167 -29.15 40.20 19.70
C ASP A 167 -28.77 40.66 18.28
N GLN A 168 -29.01 39.81 17.28
CA GLN A 168 -28.72 40.09 15.88
C GLN A 168 -30.00 40.41 15.10
N LYS A 169 -29.90 41.36 14.17
CA LYS A 169 -30.94 41.66 13.19
C LYS A 169 -30.49 41.32 11.79
N ILE A 170 -31.45 40.92 10.97
CA ILE A 170 -31.23 40.66 9.54
C ILE A 170 -31.00 42.00 8.86
N VAL A 171 -29.82 42.15 8.25
CA VAL A 171 -29.41 43.36 7.52
C VAL A 171 -29.50 43.20 6.01
N SER A 172 -29.48 41.96 5.51
CA SER A 172 -29.70 41.63 4.11
C SER A 172 -30.48 40.34 4.02
N THR A 173 -31.45 40.30 3.10
CA THR A 173 -32.03 39.03 2.65
C THR A 173 -30.95 38.16 2.01
N GLY A 174 -31.16 36.84 2.02
CA GLY A 174 -30.29 35.90 1.32
C GLY A 174 -30.38 36.08 -0.20
N ASP A 175 -29.47 35.42 -0.91
CA ASP A 175 -29.46 35.30 -2.36
C ASP A 175 -29.31 33.82 -2.77
N ALA A 176 -29.12 33.55 -4.06
CA ALA A 176 -28.94 32.17 -4.51
C ALA A 176 -27.70 31.49 -3.89
N PHE A 177 -26.68 32.24 -3.50
CA PHE A 177 -25.37 31.72 -3.06
C PHE A 177 -25.24 31.67 -1.53
N THR A 178 -25.88 32.57 -0.82
CA THR A 178 -25.68 32.80 0.61
C THR A 178 -27.00 33.01 1.34
N ASP A 179 -27.02 32.62 2.61
CA ASP A 179 -28.16 32.83 3.49
C ASP A 179 -28.29 34.31 3.90
N ILE A 180 -29.31 34.62 4.71
CA ILE A 180 -29.48 35.93 5.34
C ILE A 180 -28.19 36.43 6.01
N ARG A 181 -27.95 37.74 5.92
CA ARG A 181 -26.84 38.39 6.63
C ARG A 181 -27.35 39.00 7.93
N CYS A 182 -26.66 38.71 9.01
CA CYS A 182 -26.99 39.15 10.36
C CYS A 182 -25.92 40.09 10.91
N GLU A 183 -26.33 41.10 11.66
CA GLU A 183 -25.42 42.02 12.34
C GLU A 183 -25.88 42.26 13.78
N ASN A 184 -24.94 42.45 14.69
CA ASN A 184 -25.25 42.70 16.10
C ASN A 184 -25.91 44.07 16.23
N VAL A 185 -26.99 44.14 17.00
CA VAL A 185 -27.57 45.43 17.38
C VAL A 185 -26.63 46.05 18.41
N SER A 186 -25.69 46.87 17.94
CA SER A 186 -24.88 47.70 18.82
C SER A 186 -25.77 48.76 19.45
N ILE A 187 -26.39 48.43 20.59
CA ILE A 187 -26.79 49.45 21.56
C ILE A 187 -25.49 50.13 21.94
N GLY A 188 -25.31 51.38 21.50
CA GLY A 188 -24.04 52.11 21.56
C GLY A 188 -23.33 51.94 22.89
N ALA A 189 -22.38 51.00 22.93
CA ALA A 189 -21.39 50.93 23.98
C ALA A 189 -20.37 52.02 23.65
N ALA A 190 -20.56 53.15 24.32
CA ALA A 190 -19.59 54.23 24.39
C ALA A 190 -18.18 53.66 24.51
N SER A 191 -17.30 54.22 23.69
CA SER A 191 -15.84 54.12 23.75
C SER A 191 -15.33 53.85 25.17
N ARG A 192 -14.82 52.65 25.43
CA ARG A 192 -13.94 52.42 26.56
C ARG A 192 -12.52 52.70 26.07
N PRO A 193 -11.79 53.67 26.64
CA PRO A 193 -10.42 53.93 26.22
C PRO A 193 -9.54 52.75 26.63
N GLU A 194 -8.86 52.19 25.64
CA GLU A 194 -7.81 51.18 25.82
C GLU A 194 -6.65 51.84 26.57
N LYS A 195 -6.38 51.38 27.79
CA LYS A 195 -5.17 51.72 28.54
C LYS A 195 -4.00 50.95 27.91
N PRO A 196 -2.86 51.60 27.62
CA PRO A 196 -1.68 50.88 27.16
C PRO A 196 -1.11 50.01 28.29
N ASP A 197 -0.98 48.72 28.02
CA ASP A 197 -0.43 47.69 28.92
C ASP A 197 1.10 47.82 29.04
N PRO A 198 1.69 47.98 30.24
CA PRO A 198 3.12 48.23 30.43
C PRO A 198 3.96 46.95 30.45
N THR A 199 3.59 45.91 29.69
CA THR A 199 4.38 44.66 29.58
C THR A 199 5.05 44.44 28.22
N ALA A 200 5.05 45.45 27.35
CA ALA A 200 5.67 45.38 26.00
C ALA A 200 7.22 45.46 25.96
N ALA A 201 7.93 45.22 27.07
CA ALA A 201 9.39 45.42 27.16
C ALA A 201 10.23 44.13 27.34
N ALA A 202 9.66 42.93 27.15
CA ALA A 202 10.40 41.66 27.31
C ALA A 202 10.60 40.84 26.01
N TRP A 203 10.06 41.27 24.87
CA TRP A 203 10.13 40.53 23.60
C TRP A 203 11.48 40.53 22.86
N PRO A 204 12.41 41.51 23.00
CA PRO A 204 13.61 41.53 22.16
C PRO A 204 14.67 40.50 22.55
N LEU A 205 14.63 39.92 23.76
CA LEU A 205 15.64 38.92 24.18
C LEU A 205 15.29 37.48 23.73
N PHE A 206 14.00 37.11 23.70
CA PHE A 206 13.57 35.77 23.29
C PHE A 206 13.67 35.53 21.77
N MET A 207 13.47 36.58 20.97
CA MET A 207 13.59 36.49 19.52
C MET A 207 15.06 36.37 19.07
N GLY A 208 15.99 37.07 19.72
CA GLY A 208 17.42 36.99 19.40
C GLY A 208 18.03 35.61 19.68
N LEU A 209 17.69 34.99 20.82
CA LEU A 209 18.20 33.67 21.18
C LEU A 209 17.71 32.58 20.21
N SER A 210 16.45 32.67 19.76
CA SER A 210 15.86 31.70 18.84
C SER A 210 16.53 31.74 17.46
N VAL A 211 16.86 32.93 16.94
CA VAL A 211 17.54 33.06 15.63
C VAL A 211 18.94 32.47 15.66
N VAL A 212 19.68 32.66 16.76
CA VAL A 212 21.04 32.12 16.93
C VAL A 212 21.01 30.58 16.96
N LEU A 213 20.08 29.98 17.73
CA LEU A 213 19.95 28.52 17.80
C LEU A 213 19.59 27.89 16.45
N ILE A 214 18.71 28.53 15.67
CA ILE A 214 18.33 28.07 14.34
C ILE A 214 19.53 28.14 13.38
N ALA A 215 20.31 29.23 13.41
CA ALA A 215 21.50 29.37 12.58
C ALA A 215 22.57 28.30 12.89
N PHE A 216 22.84 28.03 14.17
CA PHE A 216 23.75 26.96 14.57
C PHE A 216 23.25 25.57 14.14
N GLY A 217 21.94 25.31 14.26
CA GLY A 217 21.33 24.05 13.80
C GLY A 217 21.52 23.84 12.29
N ILE A 218 21.32 24.87 11.47
CA ILE A 218 21.53 24.80 10.02
C ILE A 218 23.00 24.52 9.70
N ILE A 219 23.95 25.19 10.38
CA ILE A 219 25.38 24.97 10.17
C ILE A 219 25.75 23.51 10.47
N ILE A 220 25.27 22.95 11.58
CA ILE A 220 25.52 21.55 11.95
C ILE A 220 24.94 20.60 10.88
N LEU A 221 23.73 20.85 10.38
CA LEU A 221 23.12 20.04 9.33
C LEU A 221 23.91 20.11 8.01
N THR A 222 24.43 21.28 7.63
CA THR A 222 25.28 21.40 6.43
C THR A 222 26.61 20.65 6.57
N ILE A 223 27.21 20.64 7.77
CA ILE A 223 28.43 19.88 8.05
C ILE A 223 28.15 18.38 7.98
N ILE A 224 27.06 17.91 8.61
CA ILE A 224 26.65 16.50 8.54
C ILE A 224 26.39 16.09 7.10
N PHE A 225 25.64 16.89 6.32
CA PHE A 225 25.38 16.62 4.91
C PHE A 225 26.67 16.57 4.09
N SER A 226 27.63 17.46 4.37
CA SER A 226 28.94 17.48 3.73
C SER A 226 29.76 16.23 4.04
N ILE A 227 29.73 15.74 5.29
CA ILE A 227 30.38 14.49 5.71
C ILE A 227 29.71 13.29 5.04
N GLN A 228 28.38 13.24 5.02
CA GLN A 228 27.62 12.16 4.37
C GLN A 228 27.84 12.15 2.86
N ALA A 229 27.92 13.32 2.22
CA ALA A 229 28.24 13.45 0.80
C ALA A 229 29.67 12.98 0.48
N LYS A 230 30.66 13.35 1.32
CA LYS A 230 32.04 12.86 1.19
C LYS A 230 32.13 11.34 1.38
N LYS A 231 31.43 10.78 2.37
CA LYS A 231 31.35 9.33 2.60
C LYS A 231 30.70 8.61 1.42
N LYS A 232 29.58 9.13 0.90
CA LYS A 232 28.89 8.58 -0.28
C LYS A 232 29.77 8.63 -1.53
N LYS A 233 30.46 9.75 -1.78
CA LYS A 233 31.43 9.88 -2.88
C LYS A 233 32.58 8.88 -2.75
N MET A 234 33.13 8.71 -1.54
CA MET A 234 34.22 7.76 -1.29
C MET A 234 33.75 6.30 -1.46
N CYS A 235 32.53 5.95 -1.03
CA CYS A 235 31.93 4.64 -1.30
C CYS A 235 31.67 4.39 -2.79
N ILE A 236 31.24 5.40 -3.56
CA ILE A 236 31.03 5.28 -5.01
C ILE A 236 32.38 5.06 -5.71
N VAL A 237 33.42 5.82 -5.36
CA VAL A 237 34.76 5.64 -5.94
C VAL A 237 35.31 4.25 -5.59
N ALA A 238 35.19 3.79 -4.35
CA ALA A 238 35.60 2.45 -3.94
C ALA A 238 34.85 1.35 -4.71
N LYS A 239 33.53 1.51 -4.91
CA LYS A 239 32.70 0.57 -5.68
C LYS A 239 33.11 0.55 -7.16
N ASN A 240 33.41 1.70 -7.75
CA ASN A 240 33.85 1.80 -9.14
C ASN A 240 35.24 1.18 -9.36
N ILE A 241 36.17 1.35 -8.40
CA ILE A 241 37.49 0.70 -8.43
C ILE A 241 37.33 -0.83 -8.32
N TRP A 242 36.43 -1.32 -7.46
CA TRP A 242 36.17 -2.75 -7.31
C TRP A 242 35.52 -3.38 -8.55
N LEU A 243 34.58 -2.68 -9.20
CA LEU A 243 33.95 -3.15 -10.44
C LEU A 243 34.96 -3.28 -11.58
N LYS A 244 35.89 -2.32 -11.71
CA LYS A 244 36.92 -2.34 -12.76
C LYS A 244 37.87 -3.53 -12.62
N ARG A 245 38.29 -3.85 -11.38
CA ARG A 245 39.13 -5.03 -11.10
C ARG A 245 38.47 -6.36 -11.48
N LYS A 246 37.14 -6.44 -11.45
CA LYS A 246 36.37 -7.65 -11.78
C LYS A 246 36.17 -7.86 -13.29
N GLU A 247 36.34 -6.80 -14.07
CA GLU A 247 36.24 -6.83 -15.55
C GLU A 247 37.54 -7.36 -16.16
N ASP A 248 38.69 -6.98 -15.59
CA ASP A 248 40.02 -7.43 -16.03
C ASP A 248 40.29 -8.93 -15.75
N GLU A 249 39.46 -9.62 -14.95
CA GLU A 249 39.62 -11.04 -14.57
C GLU A 249 38.86 -12.02 -15.49
N LYS A 250 38.13 -11.54 -16.52
CA LYS A 250 37.13 -12.34 -17.26
C LYS A 250 37.40 -12.58 -18.76
N GLU A 251 38.60 -12.41 -19.27
CA GLU A 251 38.88 -12.68 -20.70
C GLU A 251 39.52 -14.07 -20.93
N PRO A 252 38.76 -15.08 -21.43
CA PRO A 252 39.32 -16.31 -21.99
C PRO A 252 39.58 -16.21 -23.50
N ILE A 253 40.73 -16.74 -23.93
CA ILE A 253 41.23 -16.79 -25.31
C ILE A 253 40.34 -17.73 -26.17
N PRO A 254 39.81 -17.31 -27.34
CA PRO A 254 39.02 -18.18 -28.19
C PRO A 254 39.88 -18.95 -29.20
N GLN A 255 39.87 -20.28 -29.14
CA GLN A 255 40.33 -21.16 -30.22
C GLN A 255 39.23 -21.29 -31.28
N THR A 256 39.51 -20.84 -32.51
CA THR A 256 38.61 -20.99 -33.67
C THR A 256 38.69 -22.42 -34.23
N LEU A 257 37.62 -23.20 -34.05
CA LEU A 257 37.41 -24.48 -34.73
C LEU A 257 36.75 -24.23 -36.11
N ILE A 258 37.47 -24.54 -37.19
CA ILE A 258 36.95 -24.47 -38.57
C ILE A 258 36.26 -25.81 -38.88
N ILE A 259 34.93 -25.79 -39.04
CA ILE A 259 34.15 -26.94 -39.53
C ILE A 259 34.17 -26.90 -41.06
N ARG A 260 34.71 -27.93 -41.71
CA ARG A 260 34.46 -28.25 -43.13
C ARG A 260 33.52 -29.46 -43.23
N THR A 261 32.67 -29.38 -44.24
CA THR A 261 31.59 -30.30 -44.64
C THR A 261 32.10 -31.66 -45.18
N PRO A 262 31.21 -32.68 -45.26
CA PRO A 262 31.58 -34.10 -45.25
C PRO A 262 32.00 -34.63 -46.62
N THR A 263 32.95 -35.57 -46.64
CA THR A 263 33.27 -36.39 -47.81
C THR A 263 33.63 -37.80 -47.36
N ASP A 264 33.02 -38.76 -48.05
CA ASP A 264 33.12 -40.21 -47.88
C ASP A 264 34.55 -40.76 -47.98
N ASP A 265 34.97 -41.56 -47.00
CA ASP A 265 35.49 -42.93 -47.21
C ASP A 265 35.68 -43.64 -45.84
N PRO A 266 35.54 -44.98 -45.75
CA PRO A 266 35.53 -45.71 -44.49
C PRO A 266 36.91 -46.25 -44.15
N ARG A 267 37.26 -46.32 -42.85
CA ARG A 267 37.87 -47.51 -42.21
C ARG A 267 38.27 -47.29 -40.75
N THR A 268 37.93 -48.34 -39.97
CA THR A 268 38.66 -48.94 -38.83
C THR A 268 38.80 -48.20 -37.49
N LEU A 269 37.93 -48.60 -36.56
CA LEU A 269 38.21 -49.13 -35.21
C LEU A 269 39.51 -48.70 -34.51
N ILE A 270 39.38 -47.94 -33.41
CA ILE A 270 40.12 -48.21 -32.16
C ILE A 270 39.18 -47.95 -30.98
N ALA A 271 39.03 -49.00 -30.15
CA ALA A 271 38.28 -49.02 -28.91
C ALA A 271 39.14 -48.52 -27.72
N VAL A 272 38.57 -48.58 -26.51
CA VAL A 272 39.28 -48.68 -25.22
C VAL A 272 39.67 -47.30 -24.61
N GLU A 273 39.47 -46.97 -23.32
CA GLU A 273 39.07 -47.68 -22.10
C GLU A 273 38.44 -46.62 -21.15
N CYS A 274 37.59 -47.06 -20.23
CA CYS A 274 37.31 -46.36 -19.00
C CYS A 274 38.57 -46.29 -18.12
N SER A 275 38.75 -45.22 -17.33
CA SER A 275 39.56 -45.30 -16.10
C SER A 275 38.78 -44.67 -14.96
N PHE A 276 38.20 -45.60 -14.21
CA PHE A 276 37.74 -45.50 -12.85
C PHE A 276 38.97 -45.28 -11.94
N HIS A 277 38.92 -44.32 -11.03
CA HIS A 277 39.77 -44.32 -9.84
C HIS A 277 38.93 -43.90 -8.63
N GLU A 278 38.57 -44.90 -7.85
CA GLU A 278 38.14 -44.81 -6.46
C GLU A 278 39.40 -44.69 -5.59
N ALA A 279 39.35 -43.89 -4.53
CA ALA A 279 40.36 -43.92 -3.47
C ALA A 279 39.65 -43.82 -2.12
N GLN A 280 40.00 -44.79 -1.27
CA GLN A 280 39.36 -45.14 -0.01
C GLN A 280 39.72 -44.23 1.17
N GLN A 281 38.77 -44.20 2.09
CA GLN A 281 38.87 -44.29 3.56
C GLN A 281 40.26 -44.42 4.19
N GLU A 282 40.60 -43.47 5.06
CA GLU A 282 41.56 -43.64 6.16
C GLU A 282 40.79 -43.63 7.50
N GLN A 283 41.19 -44.58 8.33
CA GLN A 283 40.61 -45.01 9.59
C GLN A 283 41.35 -44.31 10.73
N GLY A 284 40.64 -43.87 11.78
CA GLY A 284 41.28 -43.18 12.91
C GLY A 284 40.41 -43.18 14.17
N SER A 285 40.46 -44.30 14.87
CA SER A 285 39.80 -44.61 16.16
C SER A 285 40.40 -43.81 17.34
N SER A 286 39.56 -43.40 18.30
CA SER A 286 39.77 -43.72 19.73
C SER A 286 38.54 -43.43 20.58
N SER A 287 38.01 -44.49 21.22
CA SER A 287 37.06 -44.47 22.33
C SER A 287 37.57 -43.67 23.53
N LEU A 288 36.64 -43.06 24.28
CA LEU A 288 36.68 -43.11 25.75
C LEU A 288 35.25 -43.21 26.30
N ASP A 289 35.04 -44.30 27.02
CA ASP A 289 33.95 -44.62 27.94
C ASP A 289 33.75 -43.52 29.00
N SER A 290 32.49 -43.32 29.41
CA SER A 290 32.10 -43.31 30.83
C SER A 290 30.58 -43.36 30.97
N ARG A 291 30.11 -44.47 31.56
CA ARG A 291 28.88 -44.60 32.36
C ARG A 291 28.86 -43.46 33.41
N ASP A 292 27.73 -42.98 33.92
CA ASP A 292 26.83 -43.72 34.81
C ASP A 292 25.61 -42.86 35.24
N SER A 293 24.51 -43.56 35.54
CA SER A 293 23.52 -43.34 36.61
C SER A 293 22.79 -42.01 36.82
N SER A 294 21.47 -42.03 36.59
CA SER A 294 20.45 -42.34 37.63
C SER A 294 19.22 -41.41 37.67
N GLU A 295 18.06 -42.12 37.64
CA GLU A 295 16.80 -41.93 38.37
C GLU A 295 16.02 -40.60 38.30
N GLN A 296 14.76 -40.58 37.82
CA GLN A 296 13.49 -41.08 38.41
C GLN A 296 12.81 -40.01 39.30
N LEU A 297 11.55 -39.66 38.95
CA LEU A 297 10.41 -39.16 39.76
C LEU A 297 9.43 -38.47 38.80
N ILE A 298 8.35 -39.12 38.36
CA ILE A 298 7.01 -39.21 38.98
C ILE A 298 6.45 -37.83 39.37
N ALA A 299 5.46 -37.35 38.61
CA ALA A 299 4.09 -37.03 39.02
C ALA A 299 3.37 -36.26 37.90
#